data_AF-A0A2V9KZC5-F1
#
_entry.id   AF-A0A2V9KZC5-F1
#
_cell.length_a   1.000
_cell.length_b   1.000
_cell.length_c   1.000
_cell.angle_alpha   90.00
_cell.angle_beta   90.00
_cell.angle_gamma   90.00
#
_symmetry.space_group_name_H-M   'P 1'
#
loop_
_entity.id
_entity.type
_entity.pdbx_description
1 polymer ?
#
loop_
_entity_poly.entity_id
_entity_poly.type
_entity_poly.pdbx_seq_one_letter_code
_entity_poly.pdbx_strand_id
1 'polypeptide(L)'
;MCDEGRYAYHVIDAPDRIAQASAREREGGESLGWDEAIGRTAAALRTTLAQHGPEAAAVLASPQMTNEELFRLRQLFRDDLGIANLEYRVPPREPVYSDDFLITSDKNPNTRGAEALGLAGSGSQELLAACRAGRVRFLYICHHDLARGFDPDKVKSALSAVDFVAFQGSWDHATARLADVVLPAAVYAEKDGTFTNCQGRVQRIGRAVEPLGESLPDLEILARLAAALGLPPRPPEAEATFAELARAVAAFSGLSYASVGASGESLRG
;
A
#
# COMPACT_ATOMS: atom_id res chain seq x y z
N MET A 1 19.90 10.17 -13.48
CA MET A 1 18.74 10.56 -12.66
C MET A 1 17.97 11.61 -13.44
N CYS A 2 16.68 11.42 -13.69
CA CYS A 2 15.83 12.40 -14.38
C CYS A 2 15.48 13.57 -13.46
N ASP A 3 14.95 14.67 -14.02
CA ASP A 3 14.58 15.86 -13.24
C ASP A 3 13.51 15.57 -12.19
N GLU A 4 12.50 14.76 -12.54
CA GLU A 4 11.47 14.33 -11.58
C GLU A 4 12.12 13.63 -10.37
N GLY A 5 13.02 12.68 -10.59
CA GLY A 5 13.76 12.02 -9.50
C GLY A 5 14.72 12.94 -8.74
N ARG A 6 15.25 14.00 -9.39
CA ARG A 6 16.17 14.96 -8.78
C ARG A 6 15.44 15.98 -7.89
N TYR A 7 14.24 16.41 -8.29
CA TYR A 7 13.49 17.49 -7.63
C TYR A 7 12.28 17.00 -6.83
N ALA A 8 11.94 15.70 -6.88
CA ALA A 8 10.85 15.15 -6.09
C ALA A 8 11.10 15.11 -4.57
N TYR A 9 12.32 15.43 -4.08
CA TYR A 9 12.61 15.37 -2.65
C TYR A 9 11.73 16.32 -1.79
N HIS A 10 11.17 17.38 -2.40
CA HIS A 10 10.24 18.28 -1.71
C HIS A 10 8.99 17.58 -1.16
N VAL A 11 8.65 16.40 -1.69
CA VAL A 11 7.53 15.59 -1.20
C VAL A 11 7.81 15.01 0.20
N ILE A 12 9.06 14.98 0.65
CA ILE A 12 9.37 14.51 2.00
C ILE A 12 8.78 15.48 3.03
N ASP A 13 8.89 16.79 2.80
CA ASP A 13 8.43 17.84 3.73
C ASP A 13 7.17 18.58 3.24
N ALA A 14 6.41 17.95 2.35
CA ALA A 14 5.25 18.61 1.74
C ALA A 14 4.13 18.86 2.76
N PRO A 15 3.39 19.98 2.64
CA PRO A 15 2.47 20.45 3.68
C PRO A 15 1.21 19.59 3.82
N ASP A 16 0.89 18.77 2.83
CA ASP A 16 -0.24 17.84 2.77
C ASP A 16 0.14 16.42 3.25
N ARG A 17 1.31 16.25 3.86
CA ARG A 17 1.68 15.00 4.51
C ARG A 17 0.79 14.72 5.74
N ILE A 18 0.32 13.48 5.87
CA ILE A 18 -0.43 13.04 7.05
C ILE A 18 0.55 12.65 8.15
N ALA A 19 0.55 13.39 9.26
CA ALA A 19 1.46 13.16 10.38
C ALA A 19 0.83 12.39 11.55
N GLN A 20 -0.50 12.25 11.60
CA GLN A 20 -1.21 11.61 12.71
C GLN A 20 -2.37 10.76 12.19
N ALA A 21 -2.65 9.65 12.88
CA ALA A 21 -3.82 8.83 12.60
C ALA A 21 -5.10 9.60 12.90
N SER A 22 -6.13 9.37 12.11
CA SER A 22 -7.41 10.05 12.28
C SER A 22 -8.57 9.17 11.88
N ALA A 23 -9.74 9.49 12.41
CA ALA A 23 -11.01 8.96 11.94
C ALA A 23 -11.84 10.04 11.29
N ARG A 24 -12.69 9.62 10.37
CA ARG A 24 -13.63 10.52 9.73
C ARG A 24 -14.70 10.97 10.71
N GLU A 25 -14.76 12.28 10.91
CA GLU A 25 -15.95 12.97 11.41
C GLU A 25 -16.61 13.78 10.28
N ARG A 26 -17.88 14.17 10.46
CA ARG A 26 -18.61 14.99 9.48
C ARG A 26 -17.95 16.36 9.24
N GLU A 27 -17.17 16.86 10.19
CA GLU A 27 -16.29 18.03 10.08
C GLU A 27 -15.03 17.81 10.93
N GLY A 28 -13.86 18.27 10.46
CA GLY A 28 -12.63 18.36 11.28
C GLY A 28 -11.76 17.10 11.38
N GLY A 29 -12.34 15.89 11.39
CA GLY A 29 -11.60 14.64 11.58
C GLY A 29 -11.06 14.49 13.02
N GLU A 30 -11.39 13.40 13.69
CA GLU A 30 -10.92 13.14 15.05
C GLU A 30 -9.50 12.55 14.99
N SER A 31 -8.52 13.20 15.60
CA SER A 31 -7.19 12.62 15.80
C SER A 31 -7.28 11.37 16.68
N LEU A 32 -6.66 10.27 16.25
CA LEU A 32 -6.66 8.99 16.96
C LEU A 32 -5.26 8.63 17.45
N GLY A 33 -5.20 7.92 18.57
CA GLY A 33 -4.01 7.14 18.93
C GLY A 33 -3.87 5.90 18.03
N TRP A 34 -2.64 5.44 17.83
CA TRP A 34 -2.36 4.27 16.98
C TRP A 34 -3.11 3.00 17.42
N ASP A 35 -3.18 2.72 18.72
CA ASP A 35 -3.86 1.53 19.24
C ASP A 35 -5.36 1.56 18.92
N GLU A 36 -5.96 2.75 18.93
CA GLU A 36 -7.35 2.94 18.58
C GLU A 36 -7.57 2.82 17.07
N ALA A 37 -6.74 3.47 16.25
CA ALA A 37 -6.86 3.41 14.80
C ALA A 37 -6.69 1.97 14.26
N ILE A 38 -5.70 1.24 14.78
CA ILE A 38 -5.49 -0.19 14.48
C ILE A 38 -6.64 -1.02 15.05
N GLY A 39 -7.09 -0.75 16.27
CA GLY A 39 -8.20 -1.44 16.92
C GLY A 39 -9.51 -1.33 16.13
N ARG A 40 -9.88 -0.12 15.70
CA ARG A 40 -11.06 0.16 14.86
C ARG A 40 -10.96 -0.59 13.53
N THR A 41 -9.80 -0.52 12.86
CA THR A 41 -9.56 -1.22 11.58
C THR A 41 -9.67 -2.74 11.73
N ALA A 42 -9.00 -3.32 12.74
CA ALA A 42 -9.02 -4.75 13.00
C ALA A 42 -10.43 -5.25 13.40
N ALA A 43 -11.16 -4.47 14.19
CA ALA A 43 -12.53 -4.79 14.58
C ALA A 43 -13.49 -4.80 13.38
N ALA A 44 -13.39 -3.80 12.50
CA ALA A 44 -14.20 -3.73 11.28
C ALA A 44 -13.90 -4.90 10.34
N LEU A 45 -12.63 -5.25 10.17
CA LEU A 45 -12.23 -6.40 9.36
C LEU A 45 -12.76 -7.71 9.95
N ARG A 46 -12.57 -7.96 11.26
CA ARG A 46 -13.13 -9.15 11.93
C ARG A 46 -14.64 -9.25 11.76
N THR A 47 -15.35 -8.15 11.95
CA THR A 47 -16.81 -8.09 11.79
C THR A 47 -17.21 -8.46 10.37
N THR A 48 -16.54 -7.90 9.37
CA THR A 48 -16.81 -8.19 7.96
C THR A 48 -16.56 -9.66 7.65
N LEU A 49 -15.42 -10.22 8.06
CA LEU A 49 -15.09 -11.62 7.82
C LEU A 49 -16.11 -12.56 8.49
N ALA A 50 -16.55 -12.24 9.71
CA ALA A 50 -17.52 -13.06 10.43
C ALA A 50 -18.93 -13.01 9.84
N GLN A 51 -19.36 -11.87 9.30
CA GLN A 51 -20.72 -11.67 8.80
C GLN A 51 -20.89 -11.96 7.31
N HIS A 52 -19.85 -11.69 6.52
CA HIS A 52 -19.94 -11.66 5.05
C HIS A 52 -18.86 -12.50 4.36
N GLY A 53 -17.95 -13.12 5.10
CA GLY A 53 -16.86 -13.91 4.53
C GLY A 53 -15.73 -13.06 3.93
N PRO A 54 -14.60 -13.70 3.56
CA PRO A 54 -13.43 -13.02 3.01
C PRO A 54 -13.65 -12.40 1.63
N GLU A 55 -14.63 -12.85 0.86
CA GLU A 55 -15.02 -12.30 -0.44
C GLU A 55 -15.58 -10.87 -0.35
N ALA A 56 -16.08 -10.50 0.83
CA ALA A 56 -16.62 -9.17 1.11
C ALA A 56 -15.55 -8.17 1.55
N ALA A 57 -14.30 -8.59 1.71
CA ALA A 57 -13.18 -7.71 1.95
C ALA A 57 -12.35 -7.54 0.67
N ALA A 58 -11.76 -6.36 0.50
CA ALA A 58 -10.86 -6.08 -0.59
C ALA A 58 -9.70 -5.20 -0.15
N VAL A 59 -8.58 -5.33 -0.86
CA VAL A 59 -7.37 -4.57 -0.60
C VAL A 59 -6.87 -3.98 -1.90
N LEU A 60 -6.62 -2.68 -1.90
CA LEU A 60 -5.93 -1.96 -2.95
C LEU A 60 -4.52 -1.62 -2.46
N ALA A 61 -3.58 -2.54 -2.67
CA ALA A 61 -2.16 -2.34 -2.41
C ALA A 61 -1.59 -1.25 -3.34
N SER A 62 -0.36 -0.79 -3.13
CA SER A 62 0.25 0.22 -4.00
C SER A 62 1.66 -0.13 -4.43
N PRO A 63 2.00 0.04 -5.73
CA PRO A 63 3.37 -0.04 -6.22
C PRO A 63 4.33 1.04 -5.67
N GLN A 64 3.87 1.93 -4.80
CA GLN A 64 4.72 2.83 -3.99
C GLN A 64 5.28 2.13 -2.74
N MET A 65 4.76 0.94 -2.41
CA MET A 65 5.22 0.10 -1.31
C MET A 65 6.40 -0.77 -1.75
N THR A 66 7.28 -1.09 -0.81
CA THR A 66 8.44 -1.96 -1.05
C THR A 66 8.02 -3.41 -1.28
N ASN A 67 8.92 -4.24 -1.81
CA ASN A 67 8.65 -5.67 -2.01
C ASN A 67 8.30 -6.37 -0.69
N GLU A 68 8.94 -5.96 0.41
CA GLU A 68 8.71 -6.47 1.76
C GLU A 68 7.31 -6.10 2.26
N GLU A 69 6.92 -4.84 2.08
CA GLU A 69 5.59 -4.33 2.47
C GLU A 69 4.49 -5.02 1.67
N LEU A 70 4.66 -5.12 0.36
CA LEU A 70 3.73 -5.84 -0.52
C LEU A 70 3.66 -7.34 -0.18
N PHE A 71 4.79 -7.96 0.18
CA PHE A 71 4.83 -9.35 0.61
C PHE A 71 4.08 -9.55 1.93
N ARG A 72 4.29 -8.69 2.93
CA ARG A 72 3.58 -8.74 4.23
C ARG A 72 2.10 -8.46 4.08
N LEU A 73 1.72 -7.51 3.22
CA LEU A 73 0.32 -7.24 2.90
C LEU A 73 -0.33 -8.47 2.26
N ARG A 74 0.32 -9.09 1.27
CA ARG A 74 -0.18 -10.33 0.65
C ARG A 74 -0.33 -11.45 1.68
N GLN A 75 0.69 -11.65 2.51
CA GLN A 75 0.70 -12.69 3.53
C GLN A 75 -0.45 -12.47 4.54
N LEU A 76 -0.60 -11.24 5.03
CA LEU A 76 -1.66 -10.85 5.96
C LEU A 76 -3.06 -11.06 5.37
N PHE A 77 -3.38 -10.40 4.25
CA PHE A 77 -4.75 -10.37 3.76
C PHE A 77 -5.12 -11.64 2.99
N ARG A 78 -4.23 -12.15 2.14
CA ARG A 78 -4.54 -13.32 1.32
C ARG A 78 -4.22 -14.62 2.03
N ASP A 79 -2.98 -14.79 2.48
CA ASP A 79 -2.51 -16.10 2.95
C ASP A 79 -3.11 -16.45 4.33
N ASP A 80 -3.24 -15.48 5.25
CA ASP A 80 -3.80 -15.72 6.59
C ASP A 80 -5.33 -15.56 6.67
N LEU A 81 -5.89 -14.54 5.99
CA LEU A 81 -7.31 -14.18 6.11
C LEU A 81 -8.17 -14.67 4.94
N GLY A 82 -7.57 -15.24 3.89
CA GLY A 82 -8.28 -15.80 2.74
C GLY A 82 -8.88 -14.76 1.79
N ILE A 83 -8.52 -13.49 1.91
CA ILE A 83 -9.06 -12.40 1.08
C ILE A 83 -8.41 -12.49 -0.30
N ALA A 84 -9.18 -12.90 -1.30
CA ALA A 84 -8.68 -13.07 -2.66
C ALA A 84 -8.64 -11.75 -3.45
N ASN A 85 -9.46 -10.77 -3.08
CA ASN A 85 -9.64 -9.51 -3.81
C ASN A 85 -8.53 -8.50 -3.46
N LEU A 86 -7.32 -8.77 -3.95
CA LEU A 86 -6.17 -7.86 -3.88
C LEU A 86 -5.95 -7.27 -5.27
N GLU A 87 -5.82 -5.96 -5.35
CA GLU A 87 -5.47 -5.21 -6.56
C GLU A 87 -4.39 -4.19 -6.21
N TYR A 88 -3.64 -3.69 -7.20
CA TYR A 88 -2.67 -2.61 -7.01
C TYR A 88 -2.68 -1.55 -8.12
N ARG A 89 -3.38 -1.79 -9.22
CA ARG A 89 -3.41 -0.87 -10.35
C ARG A 89 -4.53 0.14 -10.18
N VAL A 90 -4.17 1.41 -10.21
CA VAL A 90 -5.09 2.52 -10.46
C VAL A 90 -4.67 3.16 -11.77
N PRO A 91 -5.57 3.29 -12.76
CA PRO A 91 -5.22 3.92 -14.02
C PRO A 91 -4.86 5.40 -13.81
N PRO A 92 -3.94 5.97 -14.58
CA PRO A 92 -3.77 7.42 -14.61
C PRO A 92 -4.94 8.07 -15.35
N ARG A 93 -5.43 9.22 -14.88
CA ARG A 93 -6.49 9.98 -15.57
C ARG A 93 -6.01 10.69 -16.84
N GLU A 94 -4.76 11.11 -16.87
CA GLU A 94 -4.15 11.79 -18.01
C GLU A 94 -2.99 10.97 -18.57
N PRO A 95 -2.77 11.00 -19.91
CA PRO A 95 -1.60 10.37 -20.51
C PRO A 95 -0.34 10.94 -19.89
N VAL A 96 0.47 10.09 -19.28
CA VAL A 96 1.78 10.47 -18.77
C VAL A 96 2.72 10.60 -19.97
N TYR A 97 3.38 11.75 -20.13
CA TYR A 97 4.44 11.88 -21.13
C TYR A 97 5.48 10.77 -20.89
N SER A 98 5.73 10.00 -21.94
CA SER A 98 6.69 8.90 -21.92
C SER A 98 7.30 8.74 -23.30
N ASP A 99 8.51 8.18 -23.32
CA ASP A 99 9.28 7.85 -24.50
C ASP A 99 10.12 6.59 -24.24
N ASP A 100 10.72 6.04 -25.29
CA ASP A 100 11.50 4.79 -25.19
C ASP A 100 12.94 5.02 -24.71
N PHE A 101 13.29 6.23 -24.25
CA PHE A 101 14.67 6.62 -23.92
C PHE A 101 14.85 7.11 -22.48
N LEU A 102 14.04 8.08 -22.04
CA LEU A 102 14.24 8.84 -20.82
C LEU A 102 13.11 8.66 -19.81
N ILE A 103 11.86 8.44 -20.27
CA ILE A 103 10.68 8.45 -19.39
C ILE A 103 9.74 7.28 -19.67
N THR A 104 9.63 6.37 -18.71
CA THR A 104 8.62 5.30 -18.71
C THR A 104 7.21 5.83 -18.43
N SER A 105 6.20 5.22 -19.06
CA SER A 105 4.78 5.50 -18.82
C SER A 105 4.31 5.03 -17.43
N ASP A 106 4.92 3.97 -16.91
CA ASP A 106 4.73 3.54 -15.53
C ASP A 106 5.60 4.38 -14.60
N LYS A 107 4.95 5.15 -13.73
CA LYS A 107 5.59 6.07 -12.78
C LYS A 107 5.80 5.46 -11.40
N ASN A 108 5.47 4.19 -11.23
CA ASN A 108 5.65 3.53 -9.95
C ASN A 108 7.04 2.90 -9.84
N PRO A 109 7.68 2.97 -8.65
CA PRO A 109 8.98 2.35 -8.45
C PRO A 109 8.93 0.82 -8.42
N ASN A 110 7.75 0.21 -8.17
CA ASN A 110 7.65 -1.20 -7.83
C ASN A 110 6.53 -2.00 -8.51
N THR A 111 6.03 -1.58 -9.67
CA THR A 111 4.99 -2.35 -10.38
C THR A 111 5.45 -3.77 -10.69
N ARG A 112 6.70 -3.96 -11.13
CA ARG A 112 7.26 -5.29 -11.42
C ARG A 112 7.36 -6.15 -10.16
N GLY A 113 7.56 -5.54 -8.99
CA GLY A 113 7.53 -6.24 -7.70
C GLY A 113 6.12 -6.70 -7.33
N ALA A 114 5.12 -5.83 -7.49
CA ALA A 114 3.71 -6.18 -7.27
C ALA A 114 3.24 -7.30 -8.22
N GLU A 115 3.68 -7.28 -9.49
CA GLU A 115 3.47 -8.35 -10.45
C GLU A 115 4.11 -9.67 -10.01
N ALA A 116 5.39 -9.64 -9.62
CA ALA A 116 6.14 -10.82 -9.16
C ALA A 116 5.54 -11.44 -7.88
N LEU A 117 4.87 -10.64 -7.06
CA LEU A 117 4.14 -11.08 -5.87
C LEU A 117 2.71 -11.57 -6.17
N GLY A 118 2.24 -11.47 -7.42
CA GLY A 118 0.93 -11.93 -7.83
C GLY A 118 -0.21 -11.13 -7.18
N LEU A 119 -0.06 -9.81 -7.08
CA LEU A 119 -1.07 -8.91 -6.48
C LEU A 119 -2.13 -8.42 -7.47
N ALA A 120 -2.10 -8.86 -8.74
CA ALA A 120 -3.06 -8.44 -9.75
C ALA A 120 -4.42 -9.12 -9.50
N GLY A 121 -5.46 -8.31 -9.30
CA GLY A 121 -6.82 -8.76 -9.04
C GLY A 121 -7.70 -8.63 -10.28
N SER A 122 -8.97 -8.31 -10.03
CA SER A 122 -9.97 -8.09 -11.09
C SER A 122 -9.90 -6.70 -11.76
N GLY A 123 -8.99 -5.83 -11.30
CA GLY A 123 -8.89 -4.44 -11.74
C GLY A 123 -9.65 -3.47 -10.82
N SER A 124 -9.08 -2.28 -10.61
CA SER A 124 -9.66 -1.26 -9.73
C SER A 124 -11.02 -0.74 -10.19
N GLN A 125 -11.32 -0.78 -11.49
CA GLN A 125 -12.64 -0.43 -12.01
C GLN A 125 -13.72 -1.43 -11.56
N GLU A 126 -13.41 -2.74 -11.62
CA GLU A 126 -14.32 -3.79 -11.15
C GLU A 126 -14.44 -3.74 -9.62
N LEU A 127 -13.35 -3.48 -8.91
CA LEU A 127 -13.37 -3.26 -7.46
C LEU A 127 -14.33 -2.13 -7.06
N LEU A 128 -14.25 -0.97 -7.72
CA LEU A 128 -15.15 0.15 -7.46
C LEU A 128 -16.60 -0.18 -7.83
N ALA A 129 -16.83 -0.98 -8.87
CA ALA A 129 -18.16 -1.47 -9.21
C ALA A 129 -18.70 -2.42 -8.14
N ALA A 130 -17.86 -3.31 -7.59
CA ALA A 130 -18.20 -4.23 -6.51
C ALA A 130 -18.56 -3.50 -5.22
N CYS A 131 -17.86 -2.41 -4.90
CA CYS A 131 -18.21 -1.52 -3.77
C CYS A 131 -19.63 -0.95 -3.94
N ARG A 132 -19.94 -0.34 -5.09
CA ARG A 132 -21.29 0.22 -5.35
C ARG A 132 -22.39 -0.84 -5.37
N ALA A 133 -22.07 -2.07 -5.74
CA ALA A 133 -22.99 -3.20 -5.72
C ALA A 133 -23.18 -3.81 -4.32
N GLY A 134 -22.49 -3.31 -3.29
CA GLY A 134 -22.54 -3.85 -1.93
C GLY A 134 -21.91 -5.24 -1.78
N ARG A 135 -21.05 -5.63 -2.74
CA ARG A 135 -20.27 -6.88 -2.69
C ARG A 135 -19.02 -6.74 -1.83
N VAL A 136 -18.46 -5.53 -1.73
CA VAL A 136 -17.34 -5.21 -0.84
C VAL A 136 -17.87 -4.40 0.34
N ARG A 137 -17.62 -4.90 1.55
CA ARG A 137 -18.04 -4.33 2.84
C ARG A 137 -16.87 -3.78 3.65
N PHE A 138 -15.66 -4.29 3.41
CA PHE A 138 -14.42 -3.73 3.95
C PHE A 138 -13.43 -3.44 2.82
N LEU A 139 -12.86 -2.25 2.80
CA LEU A 139 -11.86 -1.87 1.81
C LEU A 139 -10.62 -1.27 2.49
N TYR A 140 -9.46 -1.87 2.24
CA TYR A 140 -8.16 -1.36 2.68
C TYR A 140 -7.40 -0.74 1.51
N ILE A 141 -7.08 0.55 1.57
CA ILE A 141 -6.43 1.28 0.47
C ILE A 141 -5.04 1.73 0.91
N CYS A 142 -4.01 1.35 0.18
CA CYS A 142 -2.64 1.79 0.40
C CYS A 142 -2.26 2.87 -0.62
N HIS A 143 -1.85 4.06 -0.18
CA HIS A 143 -1.21 5.16 -0.94
C HIS A 143 -1.91 5.67 -2.21
N HIS A 144 -3.05 5.11 -2.61
CA HIS A 144 -3.72 5.46 -3.85
C HIS A 144 -4.66 6.64 -3.68
N ASP A 145 -4.46 7.66 -4.52
CA ASP A 145 -5.49 8.66 -4.82
C ASP A 145 -6.36 8.17 -5.99
N LEU A 146 -7.49 7.57 -5.65
CA LEU A 146 -8.47 7.09 -6.63
C LEU A 146 -9.08 8.23 -7.45
N ALA A 147 -9.15 9.45 -6.91
CA ALA A 147 -9.72 10.60 -7.64
C ALA A 147 -8.80 11.10 -8.76
N ARG A 148 -7.50 10.74 -8.72
CA ARG A 148 -6.55 10.95 -9.82
C ARG A 148 -6.63 9.90 -10.91
N GLY A 149 -7.29 8.77 -10.68
CA GLY A 149 -7.47 7.71 -11.68
C GLY A 149 -8.90 7.54 -12.19
N PHE A 150 -9.87 8.00 -11.41
CA PHE A 150 -11.29 7.84 -11.68
C PHE A 150 -12.04 9.15 -11.52
N ASP A 151 -13.29 9.15 -11.97
CA ASP A 151 -14.22 10.24 -11.71
C ASP A 151 -14.46 10.40 -10.19
N PRO A 152 -14.27 11.61 -9.60
CA PRO A 152 -14.32 11.79 -8.15
C PRO A 152 -15.68 11.49 -7.54
N ASP A 153 -16.78 11.80 -8.24
CA ASP A 153 -18.14 11.51 -7.77
C ASP A 153 -18.40 10.00 -7.75
N LYS A 154 -17.91 9.30 -8.78
CA LYS A 154 -17.94 7.83 -8.79
C LYS A 154 -17.11 7.23 -7.66
N VAL A 155 -15.93 7.76 -7.35
CA VAL A 155 -15.10 7.30 -6.22
C VAL A 155 -15.85 7.52 -4.90
N LYS A 156 -16.35 8.74 -4.67
CA LYS A 156 -17.14 9.08 -3.48
C LYS A 156 -18.34 8.14 -3.31
N SER A 157 -19.08 7.90 -4.38
CA SER A 157 -20.21 6.99 -4.40
C SER A 157 -19.82 5.54 -4.06
N ALA A 158 -18.67 5.06 -4.56
CA ALA A 158 -18.18 3.71 -4.26
C ALA A 158 -17.75 3.57 -2.80
N LEU A 159 -16.90 4.47 -2.31
CA LEU A 159 -16.38 4.41 -0.95
C LEU A 159 -17.48 4.61 0.11
N SER A 160 -18.48 5.44 -0.18
CA SER A 160 -19.62 5.64 0.73
C SER A 160 -20.58 4.44 0.80
N ALA A 161 -20.43 3.45 -0.10
CA ALA A 161 -21.24 2.22 -0.10
C ALA A 161 -20.56 1.05 0.64
N VAL A 162 -19.30 1.22 1.04
CA VAL A 162 -18.54 0.23 1.82
C VAL A 162 -18.77 0.51 3.30
N ASP A 163 -18.97 -0.52 4.11
CA ASP A 163 -19.29 -0.36 5.53
C ASP A 163 -18.09 0.17 6.34
N PHE A 164 -16.87 -0.14 5.89
CA PHE A 164 -15.63 0.41 6.46
C PHE A 164 -14.51 0.53 5.42
N VAL A 165 -13.92 1.73 5.31
CA VAL A 165 -12.77 2.04 4.48
C VAL A 165 -11.59 2.45 5.35
N ALA A 166 -10.49 1.70 5.27
CA ALA A 166 -9.21 2.09 5.88
C ALA A 166 -8.27 2.63 4.80
N PHE A 167 -7.62 3.76 5.06
CA PHE A 167 -6.58 4.29 4.18
C PHE A 167 -5.23 4.30 4.91
N GLN A 168 -4.24 3.61 4.37
CA GLN A 168 -2.85 3.65 4.80
C GLN A 168 -2.05 4.46 3.78
N GLY A 169 -1.54 5.62 4.15
CA GLY A 169 -0.83 6.46 3.18
C GLY A 169 -0.20 7.71 3.76
N SER A 170 0.62 8.37 2.95
CA SER A 170 1.40 9.54 3.38
C SER A 170 0.71 10.88 3.13
N TRP A 171 -0.37 10.92 2.34
CA TRP A 171 -0.88 12.14 1.70
C TRP A 171 -2.35 12.41 1.97
N ASP A 172 -2.67 13.65 2.36
CA ASP A 172 -4.05 14.11 2.51
C ASP A 172 -4.64 14.55 1.16
N HIS A 173 -5.42 13.65 0.57
CA HIS A 173 -6.12 13.88 -0.69
C HIS A 173 -7.55 13.34 -0.64
N ALA A 174 -8.29 13.47 -1.75
CA ALA A 174 -9.72 13.15 -1.82
C ALA A 174 -10.05 11.73 -1.33
N THR A 175 -9.25 10.71 -1.69
CA THR A 175 -9.45 9.35 -1.19
C THR A 175 -9.19 9.20 0.31
N ALA A 176 -8.13 9.80 0.86
CA ALA A 176 -7.83 9.74 2.29
C ALA A 176 -8.99 10.34 3.12
N ARG A 177 -9.53 11.48 2.68
CA ARG A 177 -10.66 12.17 3.34
C ARG A 177 -11.99 11.42 3.29
N LEU A 178 -12.10 10.37 2.48
CA LEU A 178 -13.28 9.52 2.38
C LEU A 178 -13.19 8.27 3.28
N ALA A 179 -12.00 7.93 3.78
CA ALA A 179 -11.77 6.75 4.62
C ALA A 179 -12.31 6.97 6.04
N ASP A 180 -12.81 5.92 6.68
CA ASP A 180 -13.28 5.93 8.06
C ASP A 180 -12.12 6.01 9.06
N VAL A 181 -10.99 5.39 8.72
CA VAL A 181 -9.72 5.49 9.44
C VAL A 181 -8.58 5.77 8.47
N VAL A 182 -7.71 6.71 8.84
CA VAL A 182 -6.48 7.07 8.14
C VAL A 182 -5.29 6.67 9.01
N LEU A 183 -4.39 5.88 8.43
CA LEU A 183 -3.16 5.36 9.04
C LEU A 183 -1.96 6.04 8.35
N PRO A 184 -1.27 7.01 8.98
CA PRO A 184 -0.20 7.77 8.36
C PRO A 184 1.01 6.88 8.10
N ALA A 185 1.42 6.78 6.83
CA ALA A 185 2.52 5.95 6.40
C ALA A 185 3.75 6.77 6.00
N ALA A 186 4.92 6.20 6.24
CA ALA A 186 6.21 6.78 5.88
C ALA A 186 6.44 6.78 4.35
N VAL A 187 7.10 7.81 3.83
CA VAL A 187 7.50 7.86 2.41
C VAL A 187 8.79 7.07 2.16
N TYR A 188 9.17 6.87 0.90
CA TYR A 188 10.35 6.06 0.51
C TYR A 188 11.67 6.45 1.21
N ALA A 189 11.85 7.72 1.60
CA ALA A 189 13.07 8.19 2.28
C ALA A 189 13.10 7.89 3.78
N GLU A 190 11.97 7.46 4.35
CA GLU A 190 11.75 7.28 5.79
C GLU A 190 11.71 5.80 6.20
N LYS A 191 12.01 4.89 5.28
CA LYS A 191 11.92 3.44 5.47
C LYS A 191 12.99 2.66 4.72
N ASP A 192 13.25 1.46 5.21
CA ASP A 192 14.10 0.46 4.56
C ASP A 192 13.25 -0.50 3.71
N GLY A 193 13.85 -1.03 2.65
CA GLY A 193 13.19 -2.01 1.81
C GLY A 193 13.85 -2.19 0.46
N THR A 194 13.15 -2.85 -0.44
CA THR A 194 13.56 -3.02 -1.83
C THR A 194 12.44 -2.66 -2.80
N PHE A 195 12.81 -2.11 -3.95
CA PHE A 195 11.92 -1.91 -5.09
C PHE A 195 12.41 -2.71 -6.29
N THR A 196 11.50 -3.16 -7.12
CA THR A 196 11.77 -3.82 -8.39
C THR A 196 11.40 -2.88 -9.53
N ASN A 197 12.41 -2.32 -10.19
CA ASN A 197 12.20 -1.34 -11.26
C ASN A 197 11.59 -1.96 -12.53
N CYS A 198 11.30 -1.13 -13.53
CA CYS A 198 10.66 -1.55 -14.79
C CYS A 198 11.44 -2.64 -15.56
N GLN A 199 12.76 -2.74 -15.40
CA GLN A 199 13.60 -3.78 -16.00
C GLN A 199 13.63 -5.09 -15.18
N GLY A 200 12.87 -5.17 -14.08
CA GLY A 200 12.88 -6.33 -13.18
C GLY A 200 14.12 -6.36 -12.28
N ARG A 201 14.81 -5.24 -12.07
CA ARG A 201 15.96 -5.17 -11.15
C ARG A 201 15.50 -4.75 -9.76
N VAL A 202 15.77 -5.61 -8.78
CA VAL A 202 15.61 -5.37 -7.35
C VAL A 202 16.70 -4.43 -6.87
N GLN A 203 16.32 -3.34 -6.22
CA GLN A 203 17.22 -2.30 -5.71
C GLN A 203 16.84 -1.98 -4.27
N ARG A 204 17.84 -1.83 -3.41
CA ARG A 204 17.65 -1.49 -2.00
C ARG A 204 17.45 0.00 -1.82
N ILE A 205 16.51 0.35 -0.95
CA ILE A 205 16.40 1.67 -0.33
C ILE A 205 16.77 1.54 1.15
N GLY A 206 17.31 2.62 1.70
CA GLY A 206 17.60 2.72 3.11
C GLY A 206 16.98 3.98 3.67
N ARG A 207 16.56 3.91 4.93
CA ARG A 207 16.02 5.07 5.64
C ARG A 207 17.08 6.18 5.70
N ALA A 208 16.75 7.34 5.14
CA ALA A 208 17.60 8.53 5.12
C ALA A 208 17.19 9.57 6.16
N VAL A 209 15.90 9.64 6.50
CA VAL A 209 15.33 10.55 7.49
C VAL A 209 14.32 9.80 8.37
N GLU A 210 13.97 10.34 9.53
CA GLU A 210 12.94 9.74 10.38
C GLU A 210 11.53 10.03 9.82
N PRO A 211 10.56 9.13 10.03
CA PRO A 211 9.16 9.36 9.64
C PRO A 211 8.59 10.68 10.19
N LEU A 212 7.74 11.32 9.41
CA LEU A 212 7.10 12.57 9.79
C LEU A 212 6.10 12.36 10.94
N GLY A 213 6.27 13.09 12.04
CA GLY A 213 5.32 13.10 13.16
C GLY A 213 5.14 11.71 13.78
N GLU A 214 3.91 11.21 13.80
CA GLU A 214 3.56 9.87 14.27
C GLU A 214 3.38 8.87 13.11
N SER A 215 3.75 9.22 11.87
CA SER A 215 3.72 8.27 10.76
C SER A 215 4.67 7.10 10.99
N LEU A 216 4.31 5.93 10.45
CA LEU A 216 5.08 4.70 10.63
C LEU A 216 5.45 4.08 9.27
N PRO A 217 6.58 3.36 9.16
CA PRO A 217 6.83 2.49 8.02
C PRO A 217 5.69 1.50 7.82
N ASP A 218 5.30 1.21 6.57
CA ASP A 218 4.13 0.36 6.31
C ASP A 218 4.29 -1.05 6.92
N LEU A 219 5.51 -1.58 7.01
CA LEU A 219 5.78 -2.85 7.70
C LEU A 219 5.33 -2.84 9.17
N GLU A 220 5.54 -1.73 9.88
CA GLU A 220 5.11 -1.56 11.27
C GLU A 220 3.59 -1.49 11.37
N ILE A 221 2.94 -0.78 10.45
CA ILE A 221 1.46 -0.69 10.40
C ILE A 221 0.85 -2.08 10.16
N LEU A 222 1.39 -2.83 9.20
CA LEU A 222 0.96 -4.20 8.89
C LEU A 222 1.23 -5.16 10.05
N ALA A 223 2.36 -5.04 10.74
CA ALA A 223 2.69 -5.85 11.92
C ALA A 223 1.71 -5.59 13.08
N ARG A 224 1.40 -4.32 13.35
CA ARG A 224 0.40 -3.93 14.36
C ARG A 224 -1.00 -4.44 14.01
N LEU A 225 -1.40 -4.32 12.75
CA LEU A 225 -2.68 -4.84 12.28
C LEU A 225 -2.76 -6.37 12.42
N ALA A 226 -1.70 -7.09 12.03
CA ALA A 226 -1.62 -8.53 12.20
C ALA A 226 -1.74 -8.94 13.67
N ALA A 227 -1.01 -8.26 14.57
CA ALA A 227 -1.09 -8.49 16.01
C ALA A 227 -2.50 -8.23 16.57
N ALA A 228 -3.14 -7.14 16.17
CA ALA A 228 -4.51 -6.80 16.58
C ALA A 228 -5.56 -7.79 16.05
N LEU A 229 -5.26 -8.50 14.96
CA LEU A 229 -6.07 -9.60 14.41
C LEU A 229 -5.76 -10.97 15.05
N GLY A 230 -4.81 -11.05 15.98
CA GLY A 230 -4.41 -12.28 16.65
C GLY A 230 -3.56 -13.22 15.79
N LEU A 231 -2.92 -12.69 14.74
CA LEU A 231 -2.03 -13.46 13.87
C LEU A 231 -0.62 -13.59 14.47
N PRO A 232 0.17 -14.59 14.04
CA PRO A 232 1.53 -14.77 14.53
C PRO A 232 2.38 -13.50 14.38
N PRO A 233 3.24 -13.18 15.37
CA PRO A 233 4.05 -11.97 15.35
C PRO A 233 5.00 -11.99 14.15
N ARG A 234 5.06 -10.86 13.44
CA ARG A 234 5.94 -10.63 12.29
C ARG A 234 6.70 -9.34 12.52
N PRO A 235 7.97 -9.42 12.96
CA PRO A 235 8.78 -8.24 13.16
C PRO A 235 8.85 -7.38 11.89
N PRO A 236 8.75 -6.06 12.00
CA PRO A 236 8.70 -5.12 10.88
C PRO A 236 10.09 -4.85 10.27
N GLU A 237 10.98 -5.85 10.29
CA GLU A 237 12.35 -5.71 9.80
C GLU A 237 12.41 -6.05 8.32
N ALA A 238 12.88 -5.09 7.52
CA ALA A 238 12.91 -5.21 6.06
C ALA A 238 13.81 -6.36 5.61
N GLU A 239 15.02 -6.49 6.17
CA GLU A 239 15.95 -7.57 5.82
C GLU A 239 15.42 -8.96 6.17
N ALA A 240 14.84 -9.13 7.36
CA ALA A 240 14.23 -10.40 7.77
C ALA A 240 13.03 -10.76 6.88
N THR A 241 12.20 -9.77 6.57
CA THR A 241 11.05 -9.93 5.67
C THR A 241 11.49 -10.30 4.25
N PHE A 242 12.58 -9.70 3.74
CA PHE A 242 13.11 -10.05 2.44
C PHE A 242 13.68 -11.47 2.39
N ALA A 243 14.33 -11.92 3.46
CA ALA A 243 14.80 -13.31 3.56
C ALA A 243 13.63 -14.30 3.52
N GLU A 244 12.48 -13.96 4.12
CA GLU A 244 11.25 -14.74 3.98
C GLU A 244 10.69 -14.68 2.55
N LEU A 245 10.61 -13.49 1.95
CA LEU A 245 10.19 -13.28 0.57
C LEU A 245 11.01 -14.13 -0.41
N ALA A 246 12.34 -14.09 -0.32
CA ALA A 246 13.25 -14.83 -1.19
C ALA A 246 13.12 -16.36 -1.05
N ARG A 247 12.64 -16.85 0.10
CA ARG A 247 12.31 -18.27 0.30
C ARG A 247 10.93 -18.64 -0.26
N ALA A 248 9.96 -17.74 -0.15
CA ALA A 248 8.57 -18.00 -0.48
C ALA A 248 8.21 -17.76 -1.95
N VAL A 249 8.90 -16.83 -2.62
CA VAL A 249 8.53 -16.37 -3.96
C VAL A 249 9.65 -16.66 -4.95
N ALA A 250 9.36 -17.52 -5.94
CA ALA A 250 10.35 -18.05 -6.89
C ALA A 250 11.14 -16.95 -7.63
N ALA A 251 10.49 -15.84 -7.99
CA ALA A 251 11.13 -14.70 -8.67
C ALA A 251 12.27 -14.07 -7.85
N PHE A 252 12.20 -14.13 -6.52
CA PHE A 252 13.20 -13.59 -5.58
C PHE A 252 14.19 -14.66 -5.08
N SER A 253 14.08 -15.90 -5.57
CA SER A 253 14.89 -17.02 -5.06
C SER A 253 16.38 -16.77 -5.24
N GLY A 254 17.15 -17.03 -4.17
CA GLY A 254 18.60 -16.85 -4.14
C GLY A 254 19.07 -15.40 -3.99
N LEU A 255 18.16 -14.44 -3.86
CA LEU A 255 18.51 -13.06 -3.49
C LEU A 255 18.62 -12.92 -1.97
N SER A 256 19.48 -12.00 -1.53
CA SER A 256 19.58 -11.51 -0.16
C SER A 256 19.85 -10.01 -0.17
N TYR A 257 19.66 -9.32 0.96
CA TYR A 257 20.02 -7.91 1.08
C TYR A 257 21.50 -7.64 0.74
N ALA A 258 22.38 -8.57 1.10
CA ALA A 258 23.79 -8.51 0.75
C ALA A 258 24.04 -8.67 -0.76
N SER A 259 23.31 -9.58 -1.43
CA SER A 259 23.50 -9.80 -2.87
C SER A 259 22.95 -8.66 -3.72
N VAL A 260 21.81 -8.05 -3.33
CA VAL A 260 21.22 -6.91 -4.05
C VAL A 260 22.23 -5.76 -4.19
N GLY A 261 23.04 -5.51 -3.16
CA GLY A 261 24.14 -4.55 -3.21
C GLY A 261 23.73 -3.14 -3.65
N ALA A 262 24.72 -2.34 -4.10
CA ALA A 262 24.49 -0.97 -4.56
C ALA A 262 23.96 -0.88 -6.01
N SER A 263 24.23 -1.90 -6.82
CA SER A 263 23.86 -1.91 -8.25
C SER A 263 22.51 -2.59 -8.53
N GLY A 264 21.92 -3.23 -7.53
CA GLY A 264 20.71 -4.03 -7.68
C GLY A 264 20.94 -5.36 -8.41
N GLU A 265 20.03 -6.30 -8.21
CA GLU A 265 20.06 -7.64 -8.79
C GLU A 265 18.80 -7.92 -9.60
N SER A 266 18.89 -8.70 -10.67
CA SER A 266 17.72 -9.03 -11.48
C SER A 266 16.84 -10.08 -10.81
N LEU A 267 15.52 -9.92 -10.91
CA LEU A 267 14.59 -11.01 -10.67
C LEU A 267 14.89 -12.19 -11.60
N ARG A 268 14.58 -13.40 -11.13
CA ARG A 268 14.61 -14.58 -11.99
C ARG A 268 13.41 -14.55 -12.94
N GLY A 269 13.68 -14.83 -14.23
CA GLY A 269 12.67 -14.99 -15.28
C GLY A 269 12.05 -16.37 -15.31
#